data_AF-A0A182UD91-F1
#
_entry.id   AF-A0A182UD91-F1
#
_cell.length_a   1.000
_cell.length_b   1.000
_cell.length_c   1.000
_cell.angle_alpha   90.00
_cell.angle_beta   90.00
_cell.angle_gamma   90.00
#
_symmetry.space_group_name_H-M   'P 1'
#
loop_
_entity.id
_entity.type
_entity.pdbx_description
1 polymer ?
#
loop_
_entity_poly.entity_id
_entity_poly.type
_entity_poly.pdbx_seq_one_letter_code
_entity_poly.pdbx_strand_id
1 'polypeptide(L)'
;LRSNSGDYEILYWNPTLCRQITSQSTVKNLEWATQNCSVSFETIGIWPENFDGTDINSVCKDGEEQFLVCADDFGKIRLFSFPASQPKSLSHSYRGHSSHVTAVQFMHDGVRLLSAGGMDTSVLQWRVV
;
A
#
# COMPACT_ATOMS: atom_id res chain seq x y z
N LEU A 1 8.51 -13.10 5.25
CA LEU A 1 7.37 -12.63 4.42
C LEU A 1 6.25 -12.18 5.35
N ARG A 2 5.56 -11.09 5.02
CA ARG A 2 4.31 -10.65 5.66
C ARG A 2 3.17 -10.79 4.66
N SER A 3 1.98 -11.16 5.09
CA SER A 3 0.81 -11.34 4.22
C SER A 3 -0.45 -10.72 4.80
N ASN A 4 -1.33 -10.25 3.91
CA ASN A 4 -2.74 -9.98 4.21
C ASN A 4 -3.62 -11.00 3.48
N SER A 5 -4.80 -11.25 4.02
CA SER A 5 -5.84 -12.09 3.43
C SER A 5 -7.18 -11.34 3.41
N GLY A 6 -8.21 -11.94 2.80
CA GLY A 6 -9.58 -11.43 2.84
C GLY A 6 -10.22 -11.45 4.24
N ASP A 7 -9.59 -12.12 5.21
CA ASP A 7 -10.00 -12.10 6.62
C ASP A 7 -9.45 -10.88 7.38
N TYR A 8 -8.71 -10.00 6.69
CA TYR A 8 -8.07 -8.79 7.23
C TYR A 8 -7.06 -9.05 8.35
N GLU A 9 -6.46 -10.24 8.36
CA GLU A 9 -5.38 -10.61 9.28
C GLU A 9 -3.99 -10.25 8.73
N ILE A 10 -3.04 -10.09 9.65
CA ILE A 10 -1.63 -9.91 9.34
C ILE A 10 -0.88 -11.14 9.83
N LEU A 11 -0.34 -11.92 8.90
CA LEU A 11 0.46 -13.10 9.20
C LEU A 11 1.92 -12.93 8.78
N TYR A 12 2.79 -13.64 9.49
CA TYR A 12 4.24 -13.59 9.28
C TYR A 12 4.79 -14.99 9.03
N TRP A 13 5.80 -15.08 8.17
CA TRP A 13 6.31 -16.35 7.68
C TRP A 13 7.82 -16.34 7.56
N ASN A 14 8.42 -17.46 7.93
CA ASN A 14 9.76 -17.84 7.49
C ASN A 14 9.61 -18.59 6.15
N PRO A 15 9.96 -17.96 5.01
CA PRO A 15 9.77 -18.57 3.71
C PRO A 15 10.73 -19.73 3.44
N THR A 16 11.95 -19.73 4.01
CA THR A 16 12.93 -20.81 3.79
C THR A 16 12.53 -22.09 4.50
N LEU A 17 11.74 -22.00 5.57
CA LEU A 17 11.22 -23.13 6.34
C LEU A 17 9.74 -23.43 6.05
N CYS A 18 9.09 -22.64 5.18
CA CYS A 18 7.65 -22.70 4.93
C CYS A 18 6.80 -22.74 6.21
N ARG A 19 7.19 -21.96 7.23
CA ARG A 19 6.58 -21.99 8.56
C ARG A 19 6.10 -20.63 9.00
N GLN A 20 4.90 -20.58 9.59
CA GLN A 20 4.37 -19.37 10.19
C GLN A 20 5.17 -18.99 11.44
N ILE A 21 5.44 -17.68 11.59
CA ILE A 21 6.01 -17.09 12.79
C ILE A 21 4.86 -16.48 13.60
N THR A 22 4.54 -17.09 14.74
CA THR A 22 3.42 -16.65 15.60
C THR A 22 3.88 -15.74 16.74
N SER A 23 5.18 -15.68 17.03
CA SER A 23 5.74 -14.81 18.06
C SER A 23 5.89 -13.37 17.55
N GLN A 24 5.01 -12.47 18.00
CA GLN A 24 5.00 -11.07 17.59
C GLN A 24 6.31 -10.33 17.96
N SER A 25 6.94 -10.67 19.09
CA SER A 25 8.17 -10.03 19.52
C SER A 25 9.32 -10.22 18.54
N THR A 26 9.30 -11.29 17.75
CA THR A 26 10.31 -11.57 16.71
C THR A 26 10.13 -10.69 15.46
N VAL A 27 8.92 -10.20 15.20
CA VAL A 27 8.56 -9.55 13.92
C VAL A 27 8.22 -8.07 14.05
N LYS A 28 7.86 -7.59 15.26
CA LYS A 28 7.35 -6.23 15.47
C LYS A 28 8.31 -5.10 15.10
N ASN A 29 9.62 -5.36 15.10
CA ASN A 29 10.67 -4.38 14.84
C ASN A 29 11.47 -4.73 13.57
N LEU A 30 10.95 -5.59 12.70
CA LEU A 30 11.61 -5.90 11.44
C LEU A 30 11.40 -4.77 10.44
N GLU A 31 12.48 -4.41 9.75
CA GLU A 31 12.42 -3.54 8.58
C GLU A 31 12.00 -4.36 7.37
N TRP A 32 10.88 -3.98 6.75
CA TRP A 32 10.35 -4.67 5.58
C TRP A 32 10.91 -4.04 4.30
N ALA A 33 11.44 -4.88 3.41
CA ALA A 33 11.98 -4.44 2.12
C ALA A 33 10.94 -3.72 1.25
N THR A 34 9.67 -4.10 1.33
CA THR A 34 8.56 -3.44 0.63
C THR A 34 7.34 -3.26 1.53
N GLN A 35 6.49 -2.30 1.17
CA GLN A 35 5.21 -2.07 1.82
C GLN A 35 4.06 -2.29 0.83
N ASN A 36 3.73 -3.56 0.58
CA ASN A 36 2.61 -3.95 -0.29
C ASN A 36 1.39 -4.51 0.47
N CYS A 37 1.47 -4.58 1.80
CA CYS A 37 0.37 -4.98 2.66
C CYS A 37 -0.48 -3.75 3.01
N SER A 38 -1.73 -3.70 2.55
CA SER A 38 -2.66 -2.61 2.88
C SER A 38 -3.05 -2.61 4.36
N VAL A 39 -3.02 -3.78 5.02
CA VAL A 39 -3.28 -3.93 6.45
C VAL A 39 -1.95 -4.19 7.17
N SER A 40 -1.45 -3.17 7.86
CA SER A 40 -0.21 -3.20 8.65
C SER A 40 -0.15 -2.00 9.60
N PHE A 41 0.79 -1.99 10.55
CA PHE A 41 0.98 -0.84 11.44
C PHE A 41 1.42 0.42 10.67
N GLU A 42 2.23 0.27 9.62
CA GLU A 42 2.74 1.40 8.83
C GLU A 42 1.71 1.97 7.85
N THR A 43 0.55 1.32 7.70
CA THR A 43 -0.51 1.69 6.75
C THR A 43 -1.84 2.00 7.43
N ILE A 44 -1.95 2.05 8.75
CA ILE A 44 -3.22 2.33 9.45
C ILE A 44 -3.91 3.59 8.91
N GLY A 45 -3.14 4.64 8.65
CA GLY A 45 -3.59 5.95 8.23
C GLY A 45 -4.09 6.06 6.80
N ILE A 46 -3.88 5.04 5.95
CA ILE A 46 -4.36 5.08 4.56
C ILE A 46 -5.86 4.80 4.45
N TRP A 47 -6.48 4.27 5.50
CA TRP A 47 -7.90 3.88 5.59
C TRP A 47 -8.76 5.01 6.21
N PRO A 48 -9.54 5.75 5.41
CA PRO A 48 -10.51 6.72 5.92
C PRO A 48 -11.70 6.04 6.61
N GLU A 49 -12.45 6.78 7.43
CA GLU A 49 -13.59 6.24 8.19
C GLU A 49 -14.73 5.70 7.32
N ASN A 50 -14.85 6.17 6.09
CA ASN A 50 -15.90 5.77 5.15
C ASN A 50 -15.47 4.63 4.20
N PHE A 51 -14.30 4.04 4.43
CA PHE A 51 -13.78 2.95 3.62
C PHE A 51 -14.04 1.61 4.30
N ASP A 52 -14.37 0.60 3.51
CA ASP A 52 -14.35 -0.80 3.94
C ASP A 52 -13.04 -1.48 3.54
N GLY A 53 -12.90 -2.76 3.89
CA GLY A 53 -11.66 -3.52 3.67
C GLY A 53 -11.33 -3.85 2.21
N THR A 54 -12.24 -3.56 1.28
CA THR A 54 -12.06 -3.79 -0.17
C THR A 54 -11.71 -2.52 -0.94
N ASP A 55 -12.03 -1.35 -0.39
CA ASP A 55 -11.86 -0.07 -1.09
C ASP A 55 -10.40 0.30 -1.41
N ILE A 56 -9.40 -0.33 -0.79
CA ILE A 56 -7.97 -0.13 -1.11
C ILE A 56 -7.40 -1.41 -1.73
N ASN A 57 -7.06 -1.30 -3.01
CA ASN A 57 -6.62 -2.42 -3.84
C ASN A 57 -5.11 -2.66 -3.78
N SER A 58 -4.34 -1.59 -3.63
CA SER A 58 -2.88 -1.67 -3.76
C SER A 58 -2.20 -0.57 -2.95
N VAL A 59 -1.04 -0.90 -2.41
CA VAL A 59 -0.18 0.02 -1.67
C VAL A 59 1.28 -0.24 -2.07
N CYS A 60 2.08 0.83 -2.11
CA CYS A 60 3.52 0.74 -2.29
C CYS A 60 4.24 1.87 -1.55
N LYS A 61 5.42 1.57 -1.02
CA LYS A 61 6.39 2.55 -0.49
C LYS A 61 7.42 2.84 -1.58
N ASP A 62 7.99 4.04 -1.55
CA ASP A 62 9.15 4.38 -2.38
C ASP A 62 10.44 3.70 -1.87
N GLY A 63 11.53 3.86 -2.62
CA GLY A 63 12.83 3.27 -2.30
C GLY A 63 13.55 3.96 -1.14
N GLU A 64 13.28 5.25 -0.90
CA GLU A 64 13.94 6.07 0.14
C GLU A 64 13.13 6.11 1.44
N GLU A 65 12.03 5.35 1.52
CA GLU A 65 11.13 5.28 2.68
C GLU A 65 10.53 6.63 3.09
N GLN A 66 10.35 7.54 2.14
CA GLN A 66 9.77 8.86 2.38
C GLN A 66 8.26 8.90 2.13
N PHE A 67 7.80 8.09 1.19
CA PHE A 67 6.45 8.17 0.65
C PHE A 67 5.74 6.83 0.60
N LEU A 68 4.43 6.88 0.82
CA LEU A 68 3.52 5.76 0.69
C LEU A 68 2.41 6.16 -0.26
N VAL A 69 2.09 5.31 -1.23
CA VAL A 69 0.95 5.51 -2.13
C VAL A 69 -0.02 4.36 -1.98
N CYS A 70 -1.31 4.68 -1.87
CA CYS A 70 -2.38 3.71 -2.03
C CYS A 70 -3.26 4.02 -3.25
N ALA A 71 -3.92 2.99 -3.75
CA ALA A 71 -4.82 3.00 -4.88
C ALA A 71 -6.20 2.46 -4.45
N ASP A 72 -7.27 3.13 -4.87
CA ASP A 72 -8.63 2.82 -4.42
C ASP A 72 -9.62 2.49 -5.54
N ASP A 73 -10.79 1.99 -5.13
CA ASP A 73 -11.91 1.67 -6.01
C ASP A 73 -12.57 2.89 -6.67
N PHE A 74 -12.25 4.10 -6.20
CA PHE A 74 -12.87 5.34 -6.67
C PHE A 74 -12.07 6.01 -7.80
N GLY A 75 -11.10 5.31 -8.39
CA GLY A 75 -10.26 5.80 -9.48
C GLY A 75 -9.20 6.80 -9.03
N LYS A 76 -8.84 6.77 -7.74
CA LYS A 76 -7.85 7.67 -7.16
C LYS A 76 -6.61 6.93 -6.68
N ILE A 77 -5.50 7.64 -6.74
CA ILE A 77 -4.31 7.35 -5.94
C ILE A 77 -4.19 8.40 -4.82
N ARG A 78 -3.63 8.00 -3.68
CA ARG A 78 -3.35 8.91 -2.56
C ARG A 78 -1.91 8.77 -2.10
N LEU A 79 -1.20 9.90 -2.05
CA LEU A 79 0.19 10.01 -1.61
C LEU A 79 0.24 10.49 -0.15
N PHE A 80 0.99 9.78 0.68
CA PHE A 80 1.21 10.04 2.10
C PHE A 80 2.72 10.10 2.38
N SER A 81 3.10 10.72 3.50
CA SER A 81 4.41 10.47 4.11
C SER A 81 4.45 9.05 4.67
N PHE A 82 5.59 8.37 4.53
CA PHE A 82 5.82 7.06 5.15
C PHE A 82 6.54 7.23 6.50
N PRO A 83 6.13 6.49 7.56
CA PRO A 83 4.96 5.62 7.64
C PRO A 83 3.66 6.41 7.84
N ALA A 84 2.55 5.89 7.31
CA ALA A 84 1.20 6.41 7.56
C ALA A 84 0.56 5.67 8.75
N SER A 85 1.17 5.74 9.94
CA SER A 85 0.74 4.97 11.12
C SER A 85 -0.33 5.65 11.98
N GLN A 86 -0.73 6.88 11.66
CA GLN A 86 -1.73 7.61 12.43
C GLN A 86 -3.09 7.56 11.73
N PRO A 87 -4.20 7.28 12.43
CA PRO A 87 -5.53 7.44 11.87
C PRO A 87 -5.70 8.83 11.27
N LYS A 88 -6.39 8.93 10.13
CA LYS A 88 -6.60 10.20 9.41
C LYS A 88 -5.29 10.87 8.96
N SER A 89 -4.27 10.07 8.62
CA SER A 89 -3.04 10.60 8.01
C SER A 89 -3.38 11.46 6.79
N LEU A 90 -2.78 12.64 6.71
CA LEU A 90 -3.00 13.55 5.60
C LEU A 90 -2.44 12.96 4.31
N SER A 91 -3.14 13.19 3.20
CA SER A 91 -2.70 12.76 1.88
C SER A 91 -3.05 13.76 0.81
N HIS A 92 -2.30 13.69 -0.29
CA HIS A 92 -2.69 14.29 -1.55
C HIS A 92 -3.42 13.26 -2.39
N SER A 93 -4.65 13.56 -2.80
CA SER A 93 -5.47 12.68 -3.62
C SER A 93 -5.47 13.13 -5.08
N TYR A 94 -5.19 12.20 -5.98
CA TYR A 94 -5.14 12.44 -7.41
C TYR A 94 -6.09 11.49 -8.12
N ARG A 95 -6.97 12.04 -8.97
CA ARG A 95 -7.87 11.27 -9.81
C ARG A 95 -7.34 11.23 -11.23
N GLY A 96 -7.33 10.05 -11.83
CA GLY A 96 -6.95 9.86 -13.24
C GLY A 96 -7.68 8.70 -13.89
N HIS A 97 -7.94 7.65 -13.13
CA HIS A 97 -8.66 6.47 -13.59
C HIS A 97 -10.18 6.68 -13.53
N SER A 98 -10.91 6.04 -14.48
CA SER A 98 -12.38 6.06 -14.52
C SER A 98 -13.02 4.80 -13.93
N SER A 99 -12.19 3.84 -13.49
CA SER A 99 -12.57 2.63 -12.76
C SER A 99 -11.64 2.41 -11.56
N HIS A 100 -11.71 1.26 -10.90
CA HIS A 100 -10.84 0.90 -9.78
C HIS A 100 -9.37 0.95 -10.20
N VAL A 101 -8.54 1.58 -9.37
CA VAL A 101 -7.09 1.52 -9.52
C VAL A 101 -6.64 0.22 -8.87
N THR A 102 -6.26 -0.76 -9.69
CA THR A 102 -6.01 -2.14 -9.24
C THR A 102 -4.58 -2.39 -8.80
N ALA A 103 -3.63 -1.57 -9.27
CA ALA A 103 -2.23 -1.68 -8.89
C ALA A 103 -1.56 -0.30 -8.88
N VAL A 104 -0.62 -0.12 -7.96
CA VAL A 104 0.24 1.06 -7.89
C VAL A 104 1.68 0.67 -7.53
N GLN A 105 2.67 1.24 -8.21
CA GLN A 105 4.07 0.90 -7.97
C GLN A 105 5.01 2.07 -8.30
N PHE A 106 5.92 2.38 -7.37
CA PHE A 106 7.04 3.28 -7.64
C PHE A 106 8.02 2.66 -8.63
N MET A 107 8.49 3.49 -9.56
CA MET A 107 9.62 3.13 -10.40
C MET A 107 10.92 3.20 -9.58
N HIS A 108 11.94 2.46 -10.01
CA HIS A 108 13.24 2.43 -9.35
C HIS A 108 13.98 3.77 -9.30
N ASP A 109 13.53 4.77 -10.07
CA ASP A 109 14.12 6.11 -10.06
C ASP A 109 13.64 7.00 -8.92
N GLY A 110 12.67 6.56 -8.11
CA GLY A 110 12.13 7.29 -6.96
C GLY A 110 11.32 8.54 -7.33
N VAL A 111 11.22 8.91 -8.60
CA VAL A 111 10.55 10.14 -9.06
C VAL A 111 9.31 9.86 -9.90
N ARG A 112 9.09 8.60 -10.30
CA ARG A 112 7.91 8.17 -11.05
C ARG A 112 7.15 7.07 -10.35
N LEU A 113 5.85 7.06 -10.60
CA LEU A 113 4.90 6.07 -10.13
C LEU A 113 4.05 5.60 -11.30
N LEU A 114 3.73 4.30 -11.35
CA LEU A 114 2.76 3.74 -12.29
C LEU A 114 1.49 3.33 -11.54
N SER A 115 0.34 3.55 -12.16
CA SER A 115 -0.94 2.99 -11.72
C SER A 115 -1.63 2.27 -12.88
N ALA A 116 -2.31 1.17 -12.57
CA ALA A 116 -3.13 0.42 -13.52
C ALA A 116 -4.61 0.56 -13.15
N GLY A 117 -5.43 0.92 -14.13
CA GLY A 117 -6.89 0.98 -13.98
C GLY A 117 -7.52 -0.27 -14.56
N GLY A 118 -8.32 -0.96 -13.75
CA GLY A 118 -8.89 -2.26 -14.11
C GLY A 118 -9.77 -2.19 -15.35
N MET A 119 -11.03 -1.75 -15.19
CA MET A 119 -11.98 -1.71 -16.32
C MET A 119 -11.84 -0.47 -17.20
N ASP A 120 -11.04 0.53 -16.80
CA ASP A 120 -10.69 1.62 -17.71
C ASP A 120 -9.56 1.27 -18.68
N THR A 121 -8.92 0.11 -18.47
CA THR A 121 -7.90 -0.49 -19.34
C THR A 121 -6.66 0.36 -19.57
N SER A 122 -6.40 1.33 -18.68
CA SER A 122 -5.31 2.28 -18.82
C SER A 122 -4.17 2.03 -17.83
N VAL A 123 -2.97 2.48 -18.21
CA VAL A 123 -1.83 2.63 -17.31
C VAL A 123 -1.41 4.10 -17.32
N LEU A 124 -1.35 4.71 -16.14
CA LEU A 124 -0.95 6.11 -15.98
C LEU A 124 0.42 6.18 -15.31
N GLN A 125 1.27 7.09 -15.80
CA GLN A 125 2.55 7.42 -15.19
C GLN A 125 2.45 8.80 -14.53
N TRP A 126 2.78 8.83 -13.24
CA TRP A 126 2.80 10.03 -12.41
C TRP A 126 4.25 10.43 -12.13
N ARG A 127 4.49 11.72 -11.96
CA ARG A 127 5.78 12.26 -11.50
C ARG A 127 5.59 12.84 -10.10
N VAL A 128 6.44 12.42 -9.16
CA VAL A 128 6.57 13.05 -7.85
C VAL A 128 7.39 14.33 -8.05
N VAL A 129 6.85 15.46 -7.60
CA VAL A 129 7.45 16.80 -7.76
C VAL A 129 7.59 17.50 -6.42
#